data_AF-A0A9X9XDX7-F1
#
_entry.id   AF-A0A9X9XDX7-F1
#
_cell.length_a   1.000
_cell.length_b   1.000
_cell.length_c   1.000
_cell.angle_alpha   90.00
_cell.angle_beta   90.00
_cell.angle_gamma   90.00
#
_symmetry.space_group_name_H-M   'P 1'
#
loop_
_entity.id
_entity.type
_entity.pdbx_description
1 polymer ?
#
loop_
_entity_poly.entity_id
_entity_poly.type
_entity_poly.pdbx_seq_one_letter_code
_entity_poly.pdbx_strand_id
1 'polypeptide(L)'
;MADDQPSKIAGYRTLTESEIAMMNHIKAKEAGIAELAALVRNTAPAGEPQRQVAIAVTAFEEGFMRLVRAVARPVSPWEAK
;
A
#
# COMPACT_ATOMS: atom_id res chain seq x y z
N MET A 1 20.32 -12.54 -22.16
CA MET A 1 19.05 -12.91 -21.51
C MET A 1 19.35 -12.99 -20.03
N ALA A 2 19.10 -11.91 -19.29
CA ALA A 2 19.42 -11.86 -17.86
C ALA A 2 18.16 -12.26 -17.09
N ASP A 3 18.13 -13.51 -16.62
CA ASP A 3 17.23 -14.00 -15.59
C ASP A 3 17.64 -13.38 -14.25
N ASP A 4 17.35 -12.09 -14.05
CA ASP A 4 17.43 -11.48 -12.72
C ASP A 4 16.14 -11.81 -11.96
N GLN A 5 15.99 -13.09 -11.61
CA GLN A 5 14.96 -13.53 -10.70
C GLN A 5 15.42 -13.16 -9.28
N PRO A 6 14.80 -12.17 -8.60
CA PRO A 6 15.23 -11.81 -7.26
C PRO A 6 15.12 -13.03 -6.33
N SER A 7 16.27 -13.49 -5.87
CA SER A 7 16.42 -14.52 -4.85
C SER A 7 15.58 -14.13 -3.63
N LYS A 8 14.62 -15.01 -3.29
CA LYS A 8 13.63 -14.86 -2.20
C LYS A 8 14.14 -13.99 -1.05
N ILE A 9 13.48 -12.85 -0.81
CA ILE A 9 13.71 -12.04 0.39
C ILE A 9 13.17 -12.85 1.59
N ALA A 10 14.00 -13.04 2.61
CA ALA A 10 13.61 -13.76 3.83
C ALA A 10 12.33 -13.15 4.44
N GLY A 11 11.36 -14.02 4.79
CA GLY A 11 10.06 -13.61 5.36
C GLY A 11 8.94 -13.40 4.34
N TYR A 12 9.22 -13.42 3.04
CA TYR A 12 8.19 -13.34 1.99
C TYR A 12 8.07 -14.64 1.20
N ARG A 13 6.83 -15.08 1.01
CA ARG A 13 6.51 -16.19 0.11
C ARG A 13 6.57 -15.72 -1.36
N THR A 14 6.67 -16.67 -2.28
CA THR A 14 6.47 -16.40 -3.70
C THR A 14 4.97 -16.11 -3.94
N LEU A 15 4.69 -15.00 -4.62
CA LEU A 15 3.34 -14.62 -5.02
C LEU A 15 2.99 -15.27 -6.35
N THR A 16 1.73 -15.67 -6.50
CA THR A 16 1.17 -16.10 -7.78
C THR A 16 0.92 -14.90 -8.69
N GLU A 17 0.78 -15.13 -10.00
CA GLU A 17 0.47 -14.07 -10.96
C GLU A 17 -0.81 -13.30 -10.60
N SER A 18 -1.84 -14.01 -10.12
CA SER A 18 -3.09 -13.41 -9.65
C SER A 18 -2.87 -12.48 -8.46
N GLU A 19 -2.00 -12.86 -7.52
CA GLU A 19 -1.68 -12.04 -6.35
C GLU A 19 -0.83 -10.83 -6.74
N ILE A 20 0.11 -10.97 -7.68
CA ILE A 20 0.87 -9.85 -8.23
C ILE A 20 -0.09 -8.86 -8.93
N ALA A 21 -1.02 -9.37 -9.74
CA ALA A 21 -2.04 -8.54 -10.38
C ALA A 21 -2.89 -7.78 -9.36
N MET A 22 -3.28 -8.44 -8.26
CA MET A 22 -4.01 -7.79 -7.16
C MET A 22 -3.18 -6.72 -6.45
N MET A 23 -1.89 -6.98 -6.18
CA MET A 23 -0.98 -5.99 -5.59
C MET A 23 -0.86 -4.74 -6.48
N ASN A 24 -0.70 -4.93 -7.79
CA ASN A 24 -0.66 -3.84 -8.75
C ASN A 24 -1.99 -3.08 -8.81
N HIS A 25 -3.12 -3.79 -8.71
CA HIS A 25 -4.44 -3.17 -8.66
C HIS A 25 -4.59 -2.28 -7.41
N ILE A 26 -4.15 -2.76 -6.24
CA ILE A 26 -4.13 -1.98 -5.00
C ILE A 26 -3.27 -0.72 -5.18
N LYS A 27 -2.06 -0.85 -5.75
CA LYS A 27 -1.18 0.30 -6.01
C LYS A 27 -1.76 1.32 -6.98
N ALA A 28 -2.48 0.88 -8.01
CA ALA A 28 -3.18 1.79 -8.91
C ALA A 28 -4.28 2.58 -8.19
N LYS A 29 -5.01 1.97 -7.25
CA LYS A 29 -6.02 2.66 -6.43
C LYS A 29 -5.37 3.62 -5.43
N GLU A 30 -4.25 3.24 -4.81
CA GLU A 30 -3.48 4.10 -3.91
C GLU A 30 -3.04 5.38 -4.60
N ALA A 31 -2.55 5.29 -5.85
CA ALA A 31 -2.19 6.46 -6.65
C ALA A 31 -3.38 7.41 -6.86
N GLY A 32 -4.56 6.89 -7.22
CA GLY A 32 -5.76 7.71 -7.40
C GLY A 32 -6.24 8.40 -6.11
N ILE A 33 -6.11 7.73 -4.95
CA ILE A 33 -6.42 8.34 -3.65
C ILE A 33 -5.38 9.41 -3.27
N ALA A 34 -4.10 9.20 -3.60
CA ALA A 34 -3.07 10.21 -3.39
C ALA A 34 -3.32 11.48 -4.22
N GLU A 35 -3.73 11.32 -5.49
CA GLU A 35 -4.15 12.44 -6.35
C GLU A 35 -5.35 13.19 -5.75
N LEU A 36 -6.38 12.46 -5.30
CA LEU A 36 -7.54 13.07 -4.64
C LEU A 36 -7.13 13.85 -3.38
N ALA A 37 -6.27 13.27 -2.53
CA ALA A 37 -5.80 13.93 -1.33
C ALA A 37 -5.02 15.22 -1.63
N ALA A 38 -4.23 15.24 -2.71
CA ALA A 38 -3.53 16.43 -3.17
C ALA A 38 -4.52 17.53 -3.63
N LEU A 39 -5.54 17.17 -4.39
CA LEU A 39 -6.60 18.10 -4.82
C LEU A 39 -7.35 18.70 -3.62
N VAL A 40 -7.74 17.87 -2.65
CA VAL A 40 -8.42 18.35 -1.44
C VAL A 40 -7.49 19.25 -0.62
N ARG A 41 -6.21 18.90 -0.49
CA ARG A 41 -5.23 19.74 0.23
C ARG A 41 -5.07 21.12 -0.40
N ASN A 42 -5.07 21.20 -1.73
CA ASN A 42 -4.91 22.45 -2.47
C ASN A 42 -6.16 23.35 -2.40
N THR A 43 -7.34 22.78 -2.15
CA THR A 43 -8.60 23.53 -2.04
C THR A 43 -8.99 23.83 -0.59
N ALA A 44 -8.50 23.05 0.38
CA ALA A 44 -8.78 23.25 1.79
C ALA A 44 -8.06 24.49 2.35
N PRO A 45 -8.77 25.35 3.12
CA PRO A 45 -8.14 26.48 3.79
C PRO A 45 -7.14 26.01 4.85
N ALA A 46 -6.17 26.87 5.16
CA ALA A 46 -5.15 26.59 6.18
C ALA A 46 -5.77 26.32 7.56
N GLY A 47 -5.08 25.52 8.37
CA GLY A 47 -5.49 25.16 9.73
C GLY A 47 -6.17 23.79 9.80
N GLU A 48 -7.29 23.71 10.51
CA GLU A 48 -7.94 22.43 10.81
C GLU A 48 -8.32 21.61 9.57
N PRO A 49 -8.85 22.18 8.48
CA PRO A 49 -9.19 21.40 7.29
C PRO A 49 -7.98 20.70 6.65
N GLN A 50 -6.82 21.35 6.58
CA GLN A 50 -5.58 20.71 6.10
C GLN A 50 -5.08 19.61 7.05
N ARG A 51 -5.27 19.78 8.37
CA ARG A 51 -4.99 18.74 9.36
C ARG A 51 -5.88 17.51 9.14
N GLN A 52 -7.17 17.71 8.84
CA GLN A 52 -8.08 16.61 8.51
C GLN A 52 -7.62 15.85 7.26
N VAL A 53 -7.13 16.55 6.23
CA VAL A 53 -6.54 15.90 5.05
C VAL A 53 -5.32 15.05 5.41
N ALA A 54 -4.44 15.56 6.29
CA ALA A 54 -3.28 14.81 6.74
C ALA A 54 -3.66 13.53 7.50
N ILE A 55 -4.65 13.60 8.39
CA ILE A 55 -5.18 12.43 9.12
C ILE A 55 -5.78 11.41 8.15
N ALA A 56 -6.57 11.87 7.17
CA ALA A 56 -7.15 11.00 6.16
C ALA A 56 -6.07 10.28 5.34
N VAL A 57 -5.01 10.98 4.92
CA VAL A 57 -3.88 10.37 4.19
C VAL A 57 -3.24 9.23 5.01
N THR A 58 -2.93 9.46 6.28
CA THR A 58 -2.37 8.40 7.15
C THR A 58 -3.33 7.20 7.27
N ALA A 59 -4.63 7.44 7.42
CA ALA A 59 -5.61 6.36 7.49
C ALA A 59 -5.70 5.56 6.17
N PHE A 60 -5.60 6.22 5.02
CA PHE A 60 -5.56 5.55 3.73
C PHE A 60 -4.28 4.74 3.54
N GLU A 61 -3.11 5.30 3.87
CA GLU A 61 -1.83 4.59 3.82
C GLU A 61 -1.87 3.32 4.68
N GLU A 62 -2.37 3.42 5.91
CA GLU A 62 -2.55 2.26 6.78
C GLU A 62 -3.51 1.22 6.17
N GLY A 63 -4.64 1.68 5.63
CA GLY A 63 -5.61 0.82 4.93
C GLY A 63 -4.98 0.05 3.75
N PHE A 64 -4.26 0.75 2.88
CA PHE A 64 -3.58 0.14 1.74
C PHE A 64 -2.49 -0.84 2.18
N MET A 65 -1.71 -0.51 3.21
CA MET A 65 -0.71 -1.41 3.77
C MET A 65 -1.33 -2.69 4.34
N ARG A 66 -2.49 -2.58 5.00
CA ARG A 66 -3.24 -3.76 5.48
C ARG A 66 -3.77 -4.63 4.33
N LEU A 67 -4.26 -4.02 3.25
CA LEU A 67 -4.69 -4.74 2.04
C LEU A 67 -3.52 -5.47 1.37
N VAL A 68 -2.38 -4.78 1.18
CA VAL A 68 -1.14 -5.36 0.66
C VAL A 68 -0.70 -6.53 1.53
N ARG A 69 -0.73 -6.39 2.86
CA ARG A 69 -0.38 -7.48 3.78
C ARG A 69 -1.32 -8.68 3.66
N ALA A 70 -2.62 -8.47 3.47
CA ALA A 70 -3.60 -9.54 3.30
C ALA A 70 -3.36 -10.36 2.00
N VAL A 71 -2.90 -9.71 0.94
CA VAL A 71 -2.50 -10.38 -0.30
C VAL A 71 -1.13 -11.03 -0.13
N ALA A 72 -0.13 -10.29 0.33
CA ALA A 72 1.25 -10.75 0.43
C ALA A 72 1.42 -11.92 1.42
N ARG A 73 0.63 -11.95 2.50
CA ARG A 73 0.70 -12.93 3.60
C ARG A 73 2.15 -13.19 4.02
N PRO A 74 2.88 -12.15 4.47
CA PRO A 74 4.26 -12.32 4.89
C PRO A 74 4.31 -13.26 6.10
N VAL A 75 5.37 -14.07 6.18
CA VAL A 75 5.58 -14.96 7.32
C VAL A 75 6.01 -14.09 8.50
N SER A 76 5.16 -14.01 9.53
CA SER A 76 5.49 -13.30 10.75
C SER A 76 6.30 -14.22 11.69
N PRO A 77 7.48 -13.79 12.17
CA PRO A 77 8.22 -14.56 13.16
C PRO A 77 7.47 -14.67 14.51
N TRP A 78 6.41 -13.90 14.70
CA TRP A 78 5.58 -13.86 15.91
C TRP A 78 4.30 -14.73 15.80
N GLU A 79 3.94 -15.19 14.60
CA GLU A 79 2.74 -16.01 14.35
C GLU A 79 3.07 -17.50 14.17
N ALA A 80 4.34 -17.87 14.03
CA ALA A 80 4.79 -19.25 14.02
C ALA A 80 4.74 -19.82 15.46
N LYS A 81 3.61 -20.43 15.82
CA LYS A 81 3.46 -21.29 17.00
C LYS A 81 3.33 -22.74 16.57
#